data_AF-A0A834ZIH6-F1
#
_entry.id   AF-A0A834ZIH6-F1
#
_cell.length_a   1.000
_cell.length_b   1.000
_cell.length_c   1.000
_cell.angle_alpha   90.00
_cell.angle_beta   90.00
_cell.angle_gamma   90.00
#
_symmetry.space_group_name_H-M   'P 1'
#
loop_
_entity.id
_entity.type
_entity.pdbx_description
1 polymer ?
#
loop_
_entity_poly.entity_id
_entity_poly.type
_entity_poly.pdbx_seq_one_letter_code
_entity_poly.pdbx_strand_id
1 'polypeptide(L)'
;MDFSRFVVVLLFSCLILRIVSQSVIQNWPESRNSGNLDLISINRKIRRLDTLFCDSWRFTVETNDAGFWEKIPKRCLRFVEDYMTGDRYVSDSDVVTDDSLSFASTVEIAGDGKDIWVFDIDETLLSNVPYYQLYGFGSEFYNETTWDEWINLAEAPALPASLRLYRELRRLGFKVFLLTGRPEAQRNVTKKNLLYAGYRNWERLIFRGDSEEGKRAVVYKSEKRMEMEAEGYRIHGNSGDQWSDLLGSALAKRSFKLPNPVYYKVEIRAILILSPVTGRFREFCDSWRLTVETNNAGLWEKIPKRCLRLMQEYMTGERYMPDSDIFTEDSMSFASTVEDSMTLTTRCSLICSTTNSMDSGLHLAVAMLQVFLLSGRPEAQRNTTEKILLSVGYRNWEGLILRATSDEGKLAVVYKSEKRIEMEAEGYRIHGNPGDQWSDLLGFSMAKRSFKLPNPMYYIT
;
A
#
# COMPACT_ATOMS: atom_id res chain seq x y z
N MET A 1 17.42 -59.35 37.02
CA MET A 1 17.94 -57.97 36.95
C MET A 1 16.92 -57.09 37.64
N ASP A 2 17.37 -56.28 38.59
CA ASP A 2 16.56 -55.95 39.76
C ASP A 2 15.69 -54.70 39.62
N PHE A 3 14.52 -54.77 40.25
CA PHE A 3 13.75 -53.61 40.68
C PHE A 3 13.92 -53.46 42.20
N SER A 4 14.86 -52.61 42.61
CA SER A 4 15.07 -52.27 44.03
C SER A 4 13.94 -51.39 44.58
N ARG A 5 13.70 -51.51 45.90
CA ARG A 5 12.52 -51.00 46.60
C ARG A 5 12.78 -49.73 47.43
N PHE A 6 11.67 -49.12 47.85
CA PHE A 6 11.44 -48.30 49.05
C PHE A 6 11.35 -46.77 48.91
N VAL A 7 10.66 -46.20 49.91
CA VAL A 7 9.99 -44.89 50.00
C VAL A 7 10.00 -44.49 51.51
N VAL A 8 9.56 -43.26 51.86
CA VAL A 8 9.24 -42.74 53.22
C VAL A 8 10.44 -42.17 54.03
N VAL A 9 10.37 -41.08 54.81
CA VAL A 9 9.74 -39.73 54.63
C VAL A 9 10.19 -38.75 55.76
N LEU A 10 10.36 -37.45 55.42
CA LEU A 10 10.34 -36.19 56.22
C LEU A 10 10.87 -36.04 57.68
N LEU A 11 11.74 -35.01 57.86
CA LEU A 11 11.78 -33.93 58.89
C LEU A 11 11.91 -34.22 60.41
N PHE A 12 12.86 -33.56 61.12
CA PHE A 12 12.61 -32.32 61.92
C PHE A 12 13.86 -31.67 62.62
N SER A 13 13.77 -30.36 62.91
CA SER A 13 14.41 -29.51 63.96
C SER A 13 15.90 -29.60 64.40
N CYS A 14 16.69 -28.56 64.04
CA CYS A 14 17.28 -27.50 64.91
C CYS A 14 18.00 -27.82 66.26
N LEU A 15 19.27 -27.35 66.41
CA LEU A 15 19.66 -26.31 67.39
C LEU A 15 21.02 -25.61 67.07
N ILE A 16 21.45 -24.66 67.93
CA ILE A 16 22.33 -23.49 67.64
C ILE A 16 23.65 -23.54 68.45
N LEU A 17 24.76 -22.91 68.00
CA LEU A 17 25.56 -21.87 68.74
C LEU A 17 27.03 -21.60 68.28
N ARG A 18 27.27 -20.34 67.83
CA ARG A 18 28.52 -19.52 67.93
C ARG A 18 29.75 -20.03 67.13
N ILE A 19 30.78 -19.23 66.77
CA ILE A 19 31.34 -17.95 67.27
C ILE A 19 31.77 -17.04 66.08
N VAL A 20 31.80 -15.70 66.26
CA VAL A 20 32.89 -14.73 65.89
C VAL A 20 32.46 -13.28 66.20
N SER A 21 33.43 -12.39 66.41
CA SER A 21 33.31 -11.03 66.97
C SER A 21 33.00 -9.91 65.95
N GLN A 22 32.63 -8.74 66.48
CA GLN A 22 32.66 -7.41 65.85
C GLN A 22 34.12 -7.03 65.44
N SER A 23 34.42 -6.01 64.61
CA SER A 23 33.76 -4.69 64.47
C SER A 23 34.09 -3.87 63.19
N VAL A 24 33.14 -3.03 62.74
CA VAL A 24 33.28 -1.75 61.97
C VAL A 24 33.97 -1.75 60.59
N ILE A 25 33.19 -1.47 59.52
CA ILE A 25 33.38 -0.36 58.53
C ILE A 25 31.95 0.08 58.06
N GLN A 26 31.74 1.36 57.72
CA GLN A 26 30.48 1.88 57.14
C GLN A 26 30.39 1.63 55.62
N ASN A 27 29.18 1.46 55.05
CA ASN A 27 28.84 2.01 53.73
C ASN A 27 27.32 2.00 53.44
N TRP A 28 26.89 2.85 52.50
CA TRP A 28 25.49 3.01 52.05
C TRP A 28 25.03 1.88 51.10
N PRO A 29 23.71 1.69 50.88
CA PRO A 29 23.19 0.78 49.87
C PRO A 29 23.19 1.42 48.48
N GLU A 30 24.00 0.90 47.55
CA GLU A 30 23.94 1.33 46.14
C GLU A 30 22.71 0.78 45.40
N SER A 31 22.16 1.61 44.52
CA SER A 31 20.93 1.32 43.78
C SER A 31 21.10 0.31 42.65
N ARG A 32 20.24 -0.71 42.60
CA ARG A 32 20.02 -1.55 41.41
C ARG A 32 18.55 -1.50 40.99
N ASN A 33 18.22 -0.79 39.89
CA ASN A 33 17.07 -1.08 39.00
C ASN A 33 16.87 -0.16 37.79
N SER A 34 17.67 0.91 37.59
CA SER A 34 17.47 1.86 36.47
C SER A 34 17.64 1.23 35.08
N GLY A 35 18.82 0.71 34.76
CA GLY A 35 19.21 0.38 33.38
C GLY A 35 18.36 -0.67 32.65
N ASN A 36 17.56 -1.48 33.35
CA ASN A 36 16.68 -2.46 32.72
C ASN A 36 15.37 -1.81 32.20
N LEU A 37 14.90 -0.74 32.84
CA LEU A 37 13.73 0.03 32.39
C LEU A 37 14.06 0.83 31.13
N ASP A 38 15.26 1.42 31.06
CA ASP A 38 15.71 2.19 29.90
C ASP A 38 15.82 1.32 28.64
N LEU A 39 16.39 0.11 28.75
CA LEU A 39 16.46 -0.84 27.63
C LEU A 39 15.06 -1.25 27.13
N ILE A 40 14.09 -1.45 28.02
CA ILE A 40 12.69 -1.74 27.65
C ILE A 40 12.06 -0.52 26.95
N SER A 41 12.33 0.69 27.43
CA SER A 41 11.86 1.95 26.83
C SER A 41 12.43 2.16 25.42
N ILE A 42 13.74 1.97 25.25
CA ILE A 42 14.45 2.06 23.97
C ILE A 42 13.91 1.02 22.99
N ASN A 43 13.75 -0.24 23.39
CA ASN A 43 13.21 -1.29 22.53
C ASN A 43 11.76 -1.03 22.10
N ARG A 44 10.91 -0.46 22.98
CA ARG A 44 9.55 0.00 22.60
C ARG A 44 9.61 1.15 21.59
N LYS A 45 10.53 2.10 21.77
CA LYS A 45 10.70 3.24 20.84
C LYS A 45 11.19 2.78 19.46
N ILE A 46 12.17 1.88 19.41
CA ILE A 46 12.64 1.25 18.17
C ILE A 46 11.48 0.52 17.47
N ARG A 47 10.72 -0.32 18.19
CA ARG A 47 9.57 -1.03 17.60
C ARG A 47 8.51 -0.07 17.06
N ARG A 48 8.19 1.04 17.75
CA ARG A 48 7.27 2.09 17.23
C ARG A 48 7.81 2.70 15.93
N LEU A 49 9.11 2.94 15.82
CA LEU A 49 9.77 3.49 14.63
C LEU A 49 9.88 2.49 13.47
N ASP A 50 9.99 1.19 13.75
CA ASP A 50 9.93 0.12 12.74
C ASP A 50 8.51 -0.06 12.21
N THR A 51 7.50 -0.27 13.07
CA THR A 51 6.09 -0.36 12.66
C THR A 51 5.66 0.86 11.83
N LEU A 52 6.07 2.06 12.24
CA LEU A 52 5.86 3.30 11.50
C LEU A 52 6.45 3.26 10.09
N PHE A 53 7.74 2.97 9.98
CA PHE A 53 8.42 2.89 8.68
C PHE A 53 7.78 1.81 7.78
N CYS A 54 7.42 0.67 8.35
CA CYS A 54 6.95 -0.48 7.60
C CYS A 54 5.50 -0.35 7.10
N ASP A 55 4.60 0.30 7.84
CA ASP A 55 3.28 0.66 7.28
C ASP A 55 3.39 1.76 6.21
N SER A 56 4.34 2.69 6.37
CA SER A 56 4.63 3.72 5.37
C SER A 56 5.25 3.14 4.09
N TRP A 57 6.09 2.11 4.23
CA TRP A 57 6.63 1.35 3.11
C TRP A 57 5.53 0.50 2.45
N ARG A 58 4.70 -0.20 3.25
CA ARG A 58 3.53 -0.95 2.77
C ARG A 58 2.61 -0.05 1.94
N PHE A 59 2.25 1.14 2.43
CA PHE A 59 1.50 2.13 1.66
C PHE A 59 2.10 2.31 0.26
N THR A 60 3.41 2.58 0.16
CA THR A 60 4.07 2.76 -1.14
C THR A 60 4.12 1.50 -2.01
N VAL A 61 4.07 0.29 -1.44
CA VAL A 61 3.89 -0.94 -2.23
C VAL A 61 2.47 -1.00 -2.79
N GLU A 62 1.47 -0.76 -1.94
CA GLU A 62 0.06 -0.85 -2.31
C GLU A 62 -0.36 0.22 -3.32
N THR A 63 0.20 1.43 -3.26
CA THR A 63 -0.04 2.52 -4.24
C THR A 63 0.80 2.44 -5.51
N ASN A 64 1.71 1.46 -5.62
CA ASN A 64 2.69 1.27 -6.71
C ASN A 64 3.90 2.24 -6.69
N ASP A 65 4.02 3.13 -5.70
CA ASP A 65 5.10 4.11 -5.57
C ASP A 65 6.47 3.50 -5.23
N ALA A 66 6.51 2.38 -4.49
CA ALA A 66 7.75 1.77 -4.03
C ALA A 66 8.57 1.22 -5.20
N GLY A 67 7.86 0.63 -6.17
CA GLY A 67 8.43 0.07 -7.37
C GLY A 67 9.10 -1.28 -7.20
N PHE A 68 10.05 -1.56 -8.10
CA PHE A 68 10.75 -2.84 -8.06
C PHE A 68 11.58 -2.97 -6.78
N TRP A 69 11.16 -3.90 -5.93
CA TRP A 69 11.89 -4.43 -4.80
C TRP A 69 11.89 -5.95 -4.92
N GLU A 70 13.05 -6.57 -4.68
CA GLU A 70 13.21 -8.02 -4.78
C GLU A 70 12.73 -8.73 -3.51
N LYS A 71 12.89 -8.06 -2.37
CA LYS A 71 12.62 -8.56 -1.01
C LYS A 71 12.18 -7.43 -0.08
N ILE A 72 11.42 -7.76 0.96
CA ILE A 72 10.97 -6.78 1.95
C ILE A 72 12.16 -6.18 2.72
N PRO A 73 12.09 -4.92 3.19
CA PRO A 73 13.13 -4.35 4.04
C PRO A 73 13.32 -5.19 5.31
N LYS A 74 14.55 -5.56 5.68
CA LYS A 74 14.83 -6.49 6.80
C LYS A 74 14.18 -6.07 8.13
N ARG A 75 14.06 -4.76 8.39
CA ARG A 75 13.38 -4.20 9.59
C ARG A 75 11.86 -4.41 9.61
N CYS A 76 11.28 -4.83 8.48
CA CYS A 76 9.85 -5.03 8.28
C CYS A 76 9.40 -6.48 8.30
N LEU A 77 10.30 -7.46 8.43
CA LEU A 77 9.95 -8.89 8.51
C LEU A 77 8.82 -9.15 9.51
N ARG A 78 9.03 -8.74 10.77
CA ARG A 78 8.02 -8.85 11.83
C ARG A 78 6.74 -8.07 11.52
N PHE A 79 6.83 -6.90 10.89
CA PHE A 79 5.63 -6.12 10.55
C PHE A 79 4.79 -6.81 9.47
N VAL A 80 5.44 -7.43 8.47
CA VAL A 80 4.75 -8.17 7.41
C VAL A 80 4.16 -9.48 7.95
N GLU A 81 4.88 -10.17 8.85
CA GLU A 81 4.36 -11.30 9.63
C GLU A 81 3.13 -10.93 10.48
N ASP A 82 3.27 -9.92 11.37
CA ASP A 82 2.19 -9.38 12.22
C ASP A 82 0.99 -8.87 11.37
N TYR A 83 1.22 -8.41 10.12
CA TYR A 83 0.19 -7.95 9.18
C TYR A 83 -0.53 -9.12 8.49
N MET A 84 0.19 -9.97 7.76
CA MET A 84 -0.37 -11.04 6.92
C MET A 84 -1.08 -12.14 7.72
N THR A 85 -0.77 -12.28 9.01
CA THR A 85 -1.38 -13.27 9.90
C THR A 85 -2.46 -12.70 10.84
N GLY A 86 -2.67 -11.38 10.86
CA GLY A 86 -3.55 -10.71 11.81
C GLY A 86 -4.84 -10.11 11.22
N ASP A 87 -5.76 -9.70 12.11
CA ASP A 87 -7.04 -9.02 11.80
C ASP A 87 -6.90 -7.88 10.77
N ARG A 88 -5.72 -7.25 10.69
CA ARG A 88 -5.42 -6.12 9.81
C ARG A 88 -5.44 -6.47 8.30
N TYR A 89 -4.87 -7.61 7.89
CA TYR A 89 -4.91 -8.07 6.49
C TYR A 89 -6.32 -8.54 6.09
N VAL A 90 -7.03 -9.16 7.03
CA VAL A 90 -8.45 -9.54 6.86
C VAL A 90 -9.32 -8.29 6.65
N SER A 91 -9.19 -7.28 7.51
CA SER A 91 -9.90 -5.99 7.40
C SER A 91 -9.62 -5.27 6.07
N ASP A 92 -8.37 -5.26 5.60
CA ASP A 92 -8.03 -4.66 4.30
C ASP A 92 -8.69 -5.42 3.13
N SER A 93 -8.66 -6.75 3.16
CA SER A 93 -9.30 -7.60 2.14
C SER A 93 -10.83 -7.52 2.16
N ASP A 94 -11.43 -7.34 3.34
CA ASP A 94 -12.87 -7.19 3.52
C ASP A 94 -13.39 -5.87 2.96
N VAL A 95 -12.72 -4.73 3.22
CA VAL A 95 -13.16 -3.45 2.66
C VAL A 95 -13.03 -3.43 1.13
N VAL A 96 -11.96 -4.02 0.56
CA VAL A 96 -11.84 -4.19 -0.91
C VAL A 96 -12.97 -5.06 -1.48
N THR A 97 -13.38 -6.10 -0.76
CA THR A 97 -14.53 -6.95 -1.14
C THR A 97 -15.84 -6.17 -1.10
N ASP A 98 -16.06 -5.36 -0.06
CA ASP A 98 -17.31 -4.62 0.11
C ASP A 98 -17.41 -3.44 -0.88
N ASP A 99 -16.29 -2.76 -1.18
CA ASP A 99 -16.17 -1.80 -2.29
C ASP A 99 -16.44 -2.47 -3.66
N SER A 100 -15.97 -3.71 -3.86
CA SER A 100 -16.22 -4.51 -5.07
C SER A 100 -17.70 -4.89 -5.21
N LEU A 101 -18.35 -5.32 -4.13
CA LEU A 101 -19.77 -5.68 -4.13
C LEU A 101 -20.67 -4.47 -4.29
N SER A 102 -20.30 -3.33 -3.69
CA SER A 102 -20.98 -2.04 -3.91
C SER A 102 -20.99 -1.69 -5.40
N PHE A 103 -19.83 -1.75 -6.07
CA PHE A 103 -19.76 -1.56 -7.52
C PHE A 103 -20.58 -2.59 -8.30
N ALA A 104 -20.40 -3.88 -8.00
CA ALA A 104 -21.10 -4.97 -8.69
C ALA A 104 -22.63 -4.81 -8.64
N SER A 105 -23.17 -4.29 -7.53
CA SER A 105 -24.61 -4.03 -7.37
C SER A 105 -25.16 -2.91 -8.23
N THR A 106 -24.31 -2.05 -8.82
CA THR A 106 -24.69 -0.98 -9.75
C THR A 106 -24.64 -1.40 -11.23
N VAL A 107 -24.24 -2.63 -11.52
CA VAL A 107 -24.10 -3.14 -12.90
C VAL A 107 -25.37 -3.83 -13.35
N GLU A 108 -26.00 -3.30 -14.40
CA GLU A 108 -27.05 -4.01 -15.14
C GLU A 108 -26.42 -5.14 -15.95
N ILE A 109 -26.77 -6.39 -15.61
CA ILE A 109 -26.36 -7.60 -16.33
C ILE A 109 -27.30 -7.82 -17.51
N ALA A 110 -26.76 -7.95 -18.73
CA ALA A 110 -27.55 -7.99 -19.96
C ALA A 110 -28.20 -9.37 -20.25
N GLY A 111 -27.83 -10.40 -19.48
CA GLY A 111 -28.42 -11.75 -19.59
C GLY A 111 -27.90 -12.62 -20.74
N ASP A 112 -27.09 -12.06 -21.66
CA ASP A 112 -26.45 -12.76 -22.78
C ASP A 112 -25.27 -13.68 -22.37
N GLY A 113 -24.88 -13.66 -21.09
CA GLY A 113 -23.74 -14.40 -20.56
C GLY A 113 -22.36 -13.81 -20.89
N LYS A 114 -22.28 -12.56 -21.35
CA LYS A 114 -21.02 -11.86 -21.68
C LYS A 114 -20.51 -10.93 -20.59
N ASP A 115 -21.28 -10.66 -19.54
CA ASP A 115 -20.84 -9.85 -18.40
C ASP A 115 -19.89 -10.63 -17.49
N ILE A 116 -18.60 -10.28 -17.50
CA ILE A 116 -17.55 -11.01 -16.77
C ILE A 116 -16.90 -10.21 -15.66
N TRP A 117 -16.40 -10.96 -14.67
CA TRP A 117 -15.47 -10.49 -13.64
C TRP A 117 -14.21 -11.35 -13.69
N VAL A 118 -13.04 -10.71 -13.73
CA VAL A 118 -11.73 -11.37 -13.81
C VAL A 118 -11.08 -11.44 -12.43
N PHE A 119 -10.39 -12.54 -12.12
CA PHE A 119 -9.58 -12.71 -10.92
C PHE A 119 -8.21 -13.29 -11.25
N ASP A 120 -7.14 -12.83 -10.56
CA ASP A 120 -5.95 -13.67 -10.34
C ASP A 120 -6.26 -14.80 -9.32
N ILE A 121 -5.28 -15.67 -9.02
CA ILE A 121 -5.41 -16.79 -8.08
C ILE A 121 -4.53 -16.59 -6.85
N ASP A 122 -3.29 -16.16 -7.00
CA ASP A 122 -2.27 -16.14 -5.95
C ASP A 122 -2.35 -14.84 -5.13
N GLU A 123 -2.40 -14.95 -3.80
CA GLU A 123 -2.70 -13.83 -2.89
C GLU A 123 -4.02 -13.08 -3.22
N THR A 124 -4.82 -13.63 -4.14
CA THR A 124 -6.06 -13.05 -4.68
C THR A 124 -7.27 -13.93 -4.37
N LEU A 125 -7.19 -15.24 -4.62
CA LEU A 125 -8.24 -16.22 -4.28
C LEU A 125 -7.72 -17.29 -3.31
N LEU A 126 -6.50 -17.78 -3.52
CA LEU A 126 -5.77 -18.70 -2.67
C LEU A 126 -4.71 -17.90 -1.90
N SER A 127 -4.56 -18.19 -0.61
CA SER A 127 -3.51 -17.61 0.23
C SER A 127 -2.34 -18.59 0.33
N ASN A 128 -1.17 -18.12 -0.09
CA ASN A 128 0.11 -18.78 0.10
C ASN A 128 0.82 -18.27 1.36
N VAL A 129 0.12 -17.59 2.27
CA VAL A 129 0.65 -17.23 3.61
C VAL A 129 1.28 -18.43 4.36
N PRO A 130 0.77 -19.67 4.29
CA PRO A 130 1.45 -20.82 4.89
C PRO A 130 2.82 -21.14 4.27
N TYR A 131 3.02 -20.87 2.97
CA TYR A 131 4.35 -20.92 2.34
C TYR A 131 5.23 -19.78 2.87
N TYR A 132 4.70 -18.55 2.88
CA TYR A 132 5.46 -17.38 3.36
C TYR A 132 5.83 -17.44 4.85
N GLN A 133 5.09 -18.20 5.68
CA GLN A 133 5.47 -18.53 7.06
C GLN A 133 6.74 -19.39 7.15
N LEU A 134 6.99 -20.26 6.16
CA LEU A 134 8.19 -21.11 6.11
C LEU A 134 9.39 -20.39 5.48
N TYR A 135 9.14 -19.51 4.50
CA TYR A 135 10.17 -18.79 3.73
C TYR A 135 10.23 -17.28 4.04
N GLY A 136 10.09 -16.94 5.32
CA GLY A 136 10.46 -15.63 5.88
C GLY A 136 9.72 -14.43 5.27
N PHE A 137 8.44 -14.57 4.91
CA PHE A 137 7.55 -13.49 4.44
C PHE A 137 8.13 -12.56 3.36
N GLY A 138 8.92 -13.11 2.42
CA GLY A 138 9.52 -12.32 1.34
C GLY A 138 10.77 -11.53 1.76
N SER A 139 11.37 -11.84 2.91
CA SER A 139 12.73 -11.38 3.28
C SER A 139 13.84 -12.26 2.69
N GLU A 140 13.46 -13.43 2.18
CA GLU A 140 14.27 -14.35 1.37
C GLU A 140 14.02 -14.15 -0.12
N PHE A 141 14.93 -14.64 -0.98
CA PHE A 141 14.75 -14.51 -2.45
C PHE A 141 13.72 -15.55 -2.92
N TYR A 142 12.97 -15.20 -3.98
CA TYR A 142 12.07 -16.17 -4.61
C TYR A 142 12.86 -17.41 -5.08
N ASN A 143 12.35 -18.58 -4.71
CA ASN A 143 12.89 -19.88 -5.09
C ASN A 143 11.77 -20.67 -5.76
N GLU A 144 11.93 -20.90 -7.06
CA GLU A 144 10.93 -21.54 -7.92
C GLU A 144 10.71 -23.00 -7.55
N THR A 145 11.76 -23.72 -7.14
CA THR A 145 11.67 -25.13 -6.74
C THR A 145 10.79 -25.29 -5.51
N THR A 146 11.01 -24.51 -4.45
CA THR A 146 10.21 -24.59 -3.22
C THR A 146 8.78 -24.08 -3.43
N TRP A 147 8.60 -23.10 -4.31
CA TRP A 147 7.27 -22.64 -4.72
C TRP A 147 6.50 -23.74 -5.44
N ASP A 148 7.11 -24.40 -6.43
CA ASP A 148 6.46 -25.47 -7.19
C ASP A 148 6.19 -26.71 -6.32
N GLU A 149 7.07 -27.04 -5.37
CA GLU A 149 6.80 -28.05 -4.33
C GLU A 149 5.52 -27.71 -3.54
N TRP A 150 5.38 -26.46 -3.08
CA TRP A 150 4.18 -25.97 -2.39
C TRP A 150 2.92 -26.01 -3.27
N ILE A 151 2.99 -25.55 -4.52
CA ILE A 151 1.87 -25.57 -5.46
C ILE A 151 1.39 -27.01 -5.75
N ASN A 152 2.31 -27.98 -5.78
CA ASN A 152 1.98 -29.39 -6.04
C ASN A 152 1.25 -30.08 -4.88
N LEU A 153 1.36 -29.58 -3.63
CA LEU A 153 0.51 -30.06 -2.52
C LEU A 153 -0.98 -29.81 -2.81
N ALA A 154 -1.28 -28.65 -3.40
CA ALA A 154 -2.62 -28.12 -3.66
C ALA A 154 -3.45 -27.87 -2.37
N GLU A 155 -2.79 -27.37 -1.33
CA GLU A 155 -3.34 -27.16 0.02
C GLU A 155 -3.55 -25.68 0.42
N ALA A 156 -3.28 -24.72 -0.48
CA ALA A 156 -3.40 -23.29 -0.18
C ALA A 156 -4.85 -22.92 0.21
N PRO A 157 -5.12 -22.36 1.41
CA PRO A 157 -6.48 -22.02 1.83
C PRO A 157 -7.08 -20.89 0.99
N ALA A 158 -8.42 -20.79 0.96
CA ALA A 158 -9.08 -19.64 0.36
C ALA A 158 -8.87 -18.37 1.20
N LEU A 159 -8.69 -17.23 0.52
CA LEU A 159 -8.88 -15.91 1.14
C LEU A 159 -10.38 -15.70 1.46
N PRO A 160 -10.80 -15.52 2.73
CA PRO A 160 -12.21 -15.53 3.09
C PRO A 160 -13.04 -14.41 2.45
N ALA A 161 -12.45 -13.22 2.32
CA ALA A 161 -13.09 -12.06 1.68
C ALA A 161 -13.30 -12.32 0.18
N SER A 162 -12.27 -12.78 -0.53
CA SER A 162 -12.34 -13.14 -1.95
C SER A 162 -13.33 -14.29 -2.22
N LEU A 163 -13.44 -15.25 -1.30
CA LEU A 163 -14.43 -16.32 -1.37
C LEU A 163 -15.88 -15.83 -1.13
N ARG A 164 -16.08 -14.77 -0.33
CA ARG A 164 -17.36 -14.03 -0.26
C ARG A 164 -17.63 -13.34 -1.59
N LEU A 165 -16.69 -12.53 -2.10
CA LEU A 165 -16.82 -11.78 -3.34
C LEU A 165 -17.19 -12.71 -4.53
N TYR A 166 -16.41 -13.77 -4.74
CA TYR A 166 -16.62 -14.75 -5.81
C TYR A 166 -18.02 -15.39 -5.77
N ARG A 167 -18.54 -15.68 -4.57
CA ARG A 167 -19.87 -16.29 -4.40
C ARG A 167 -20.99 -15.31 -4.73
N GLU A 168 -20.91 -14.08 -4.20
CA GLU A 168 -21.96 -13.08 -4.41
C GLU A 168 -21.98 -12.53 -5.85
N LEU A 169 -20.82 -12.32 -6.49
CA LEU A 169 -20.76 -12.00 -7.93
C LEU A 169 -21.46 -13.05 -8.80
N ARG A 170 -21.28 -14.34 -8.49
CA ARG A 170 -21.98 -15.43 -9.18
C ARG A 170 -23.47 -15.51 -8.85
N ARG A 171 -23.94 -14.91 -7.75
CA ARG A 171 -25.37 -14.75 -7.43
C ARG A 171 -25.99 -13.54 -8.12
N LEU A 172 -25.20 -12.48 -8.34
CA LEU A 172 -25.57 -11.32 -9.16
C LEU A 172 -25.61 -11.63 -10.68
N GLY A 173 -25.07 -12.78 -11.10
CA GLY A 173 -25.13 -13.27 -12.49
C GLY A 173 -23.84 -13.11 -13.30
N PHE A 174 -22.78 -12.55 -12.72
CA PHE A 174 -21.49 -12.43 -13.39
C PHE A 174 -20.88 -13.79 -13.74
N LYS A 175 -20.31 -13.88 -14.94
CA LYS A 175 -19.46 -14.98 -15.36
C LYS A 175 -18.03 -14.75 -14.84
N VAL A 176 -17.52 -15.66 -14.01
CA VAL A 176 -16.19 -15.48 -13.39
C VAL A 176 -15.09 -16.13 -14.23
N PHE A 177 -14.09 -15.35 -14.61
CA PHE A 177 -12.90 -15.77 -15.34
C PHE A 177 -11.68 -15.74 -14.41
N LEU A 178 -10.90 -16.82 -14.38
CA LEU A 178 -9.66 -16.90 -13.60
C LEU A 178 -8.46 -16.78 -14.55
N LEU A 179 -7.54 -15.86 -14.27
CA LEU A 179 -6.39 -15.50 -15.12
C LEU A 179 -5.12 -15.40 -14.25
N THR A 180 -4.39 -16.51 -14.15
CA THR A 180 -3.19 -16.62 -13.30
C THR A 180 -1.88 -16.47 -14.07
N GLY A 181 -0.83 -16.03 -13.37
CA GLY A 181 0.54 -16.04 -13.89
C GLY A 181 1.20 -17.43 -13.92
N ARG A 182 0.62 -18.44 -13.24
CA ARG A 182 1.13 -19.83 -13.19
C ARG A 182 1.20 -20.46 -14.61
N PRO A 183 2.15 -21.37 -14.87
CA PRO A 183 2.26 -22.08 -16.15
C PRO A 183 1.15 -23.13 -16.34
N GLU A 184 0.82 -23.43 -17.60
CA GLU A 184 -0.19 -24.42 -18.01
C GLU A 184 0.00 -25.81 -17.37
N ALA A 185 1.26 -26.23 -17.16
CA ALA A 185 1.60 -27.47 -16.46
C ALA A 185 0.97 -27.58 -15.05
N GLN A 186 0.81 -26.47 -14.34
CA GLN A 186 0.21 -26.43 -13.00
C GLN A 186 -1.33 -26.45 -13.01
N ARG A 187 -1.99 -26.58 -14.17
CA ARG A 187 -3.46 -26.56 -14.32
C ARG A 187 -4.17 -27.54 -13.40
N ASN A 188 -3.70 -28.79 -13.33
CA ASN A 188 -4.41 -29.84 -12.61
C ASN A 188 -4.31 -29.69 -11.08
N VAL A 189 -3.12 -29.36 -10.56
CA VAL A 189 -2.92 -29.11 -9.11
C VAL A 189 -3.62 -27.83 -8.67
N THR A 190 -3.57 -26.76 -9.46
CA THR A 190 -4.29 -25.51 -9.18
C THR A 190 -5.82 -25.72 -9.20
N LYS A 191 -6.34 -26.49 -10.17
CA LYS A 191 -7.77 -26.85 -10.22
C LYS A 191 -8.21 -27.69 -9.01
N LYS A 192 -7.39 -28.66 -8.56
CA LYS A 192 -7.60 -29.44 -7.33
C LYS A 192 -7.69 -28.49 -6.13
N ASN A 193 -6.72 -27.57 -6.00
CA ASN A 193 -6.65 -26.61 -4.90
C ASN A 193 -7.90 -25.70 -4.85
N LEU A 194 -8.31 -25.12 -5.97
CA LEU A 194 -9.50 -24.26 -6.05
C LEU A 194 -10.78 -24.96 -5.57
N LEU A 195 -10.96 -26.23 -5.98
CA LEU A 195 -12.13 -27.04 -5.59
C LEU A 195 -12.17 -27.40 -4.11
N TYR A 196 -11.00 -27.58 -3.48
CA TYR A 196 -10.84 -27.80 -2.04
C TYR A 196 -11.06 -26.50 -1.24
N ALA A 197 -10.48 -25.39 -1.70
CA ALA A 197 -10.69 -24.05 -1.17
C ALA A 197 -12.15 -23.55 -1.32
N GLY A 198 -12.98 -24.27 -2.07
CA GLY A 198 -14.43 -24.03 -2.16
C GLY A 198 -14.86 -23.13 -3.32
N TYR A 199 -13.94 -22.79 -4.23
CA TYR A 199 -14.24 -22.15 -5.50
C TYR A 199 -14.77 -23.19 -6.50
N ARG A 200 -15.92 -22.90 -7.12
CA ARG A 200 -16.61 -23.81 -8.05
C ARG A 200 -17.36 -23.03 -9.12
N ASN A 201 -17.45 -23.62 -10.31
CA ASN A 201 -18.21 -23.11 -11.46
C ASN A 201 -17.74 -21.72 -11.93
N TRP A 202 -16.42 -21.56 -12.08
CA TRP A 202 -15.86 -20.51 -12.93
C TRP A 202 -16.17 -20.83 -14.40
N GLU A 203 -16.27 -19.81 -15.24
CA GLU A 203 -16.55 -19.96 -16.67
C GLU A 203 -15.26 -20.32 -17.43
N ARG A 204 -14.15 -19.67 -17.09
CA ARG A 204 -12.81 -19.97 -17.65
C ARG A 204 -11.74 -19.95 -16.56
N LEU A 205 -10.68 -20.71 -16.83
CA LEU A 205 -9.46 -20.77 -16.03
C LEU A 205 -8.27 -20.82 -16.99
N ILE A 206 -7.52 -19.73 -17.01
CA ILE A 206 -6.49 -19.39 -17.99
C ILE A 206 -5.14 -19.33 -17.26
N PHE A 207 -4.17 -20.06 -17.79
CA PHE A 207 -2.78 -20.09 -17.35
C PHE A 207 -1.89 -19.48 -18.43
N ARG A 208 -0.61 -19.26 -18.10
CA ARG A 208 0.43 -18.90 -19.06
C ARG A 208 0.83 -20.14 -19.88
N GLY A 209 0.74 -20.05 -21.20
CA GLY A 209 1.26 -21.09 -22.10
C GLY A 209 2.78 -21.00 -22.29
N ASP A 210 3.39 -22.06 -22.79
CA ASP A 210 4.85 -22.17 -22.97
C ASP A 210 5.40 -21.08 -23.91
N SER A 211 4.65 -20.71 -24.96
CA SER A 211 4.96 -19.61 -25.87
C SER A 211 4.82 -18.20 -25.25
N GLU A 212 4.44 -18.13 -23.97
CA GLU A 212 4.24 -16.92 -23.19
C GLU A 212 5.20 -16.87 -21.98
N GLU A 213 6.14 -17.82 -21.89
CA GLU A 213 7.27 -17.77 -20.95
C GLU A 213 8.10 -16.49 -21.15
N GLY A 214 8.70 -15.97 -20.06
CA GLY A 214 9.44 -14.71 -20.08
C GLY A 214 8.62 -13.42 -20.29
N LYS A 215 7.37 -13.49 -20.80
CA LYS A 215 6.51 -12.30 -20.94
C LYS A 215 6.22 -11.68 -19.57
N ARG A 216 6.48 -10.38 -19.41
CA ARG A 216 6.10 -9.62 -18.19
C ARG A 216 4.61 -9.81 -17.88
N ALA A 217 4.27 -10.05 -16.62
CA ALA A 217 2.90 -10.41 -16.19
C ALA A 217 1.83 -9.42 -16.71
N VAL A 218 2.10 -8.11 -16.65
CA VAL A 218 1.19 -7.07 -17.15
C VAL A 218 0.93 -7.14 -18.66
N VAL A 219 1.91 -7.60 -19.46
CA VAL A 219 1.75 -7.77 -20.91
C VAL A 219 0.86 -8.98 -21.19
N TYR A 220 1.25 -10.15 -20.66
CA TYR A 220 0.49 -11.40 -20.78
C TYR A 220 -0.97 -11.24 -20.33
N LYS A 221 -1.23 -10.62 -19.17
CA LYS A 221 -2.60 -10.42 -18.69
C LYS A 221 -3.38 -9.38 -19.50
N SER A 222 -2.72 -8.38 -20.07
CA SER A 222 -3.36 -7.45 -21.02
C SER A 222 -3.76 -8.16 -22.31
N GLU A 223 -2.88 -8.99 -22.88
CA GLU A 223 -3.18 -9.81 -24.06
C GLU A 223 -4.41 -10.71 -23.81
N LYS A 224 -4.46 -11.40 -22.66
CA LYS A 224 -5.63 -12.24 -22.30
C LYS A 224 -6.91 -11.47 -22.05
N ARG A 225 -6.87 -10.26 -21.49
CA ARG A 225 -8.07 -9.41 -21.39
C ARG A 225 -8.51 -8.87 -22.75
N MET A 226 -7.58 -8.55 -23.66
CA MET A 226 -7.90 -8.18 -25.04
C MET A 226 -8.53 -9.35 -25.83
N GLU A 227 -8.08 -10.58 -25.61
CA GLU A 227 -8.71 -11.79 -26.15
C GLU A 227 -10.18 -11.91 -25.68
N MET A 228 -10.46 -11.64 -24.39
CA MET A 228 -11.85 -11.64 -23.86
C MET A 228 -12.72 -10.55 -24.50
N GLU A 229 -12.21 -9.32 -24.64
CA GLU A 229 -12.94 -8.21 -25.29
C GLU A 229 -13.20 -8.49 -26.79
N ALA A 230 -12.22 -9.06 -27.50
CA ALA A 230 -12.38 -9.46 -28.91
C ALA A 230 -13.40 -10.60 -29.08
N GLU A 231 -13.54 -11.49 -28.10
CA GLU A 231 -14.63 -12.47 -28.02
C GLU A 231 -15.99 -11.84 -27.59
N GLY A 232 -16.06 -10.52 -27.41
CA GLY A 232 -17.28 -9.80 -27.06
C GLY A 232 -17.71 -9.92 -25.60
N TYR A 233 -16.80 -10.29 -24.68
CA TYR A 233 -17.07 -10.23 -23.25
C TYR A 233 -16.89 -8.80 -22.72
N ARG A 234 -17.68 -8.43 -21.71
CA ARG A 234 -17.67 -7.12 -21.05
C ARG A 234 -17.01 -7.25 -19.68
N ILE A 235 -15.79 -6.75 -19.56
CA ILE A 235 -15.03 -6.78 -18.30
C ILE A 235 -15.51 -5.64 -17.39
N HIS A 236 -16.45 -5.91 -16.48
CA HIS A 236 -16.90 -4.88 -15.55
C HIS A 236 -15.93 -4.75 -14.38
N GLY A 237 -15.56 -5.89 -13.77
CA GLY A 237 -14.64 -5.94 -12.64
C GLY A 237 -13.42 -6.82 -12.89
N ASN A 238 -12.31 -6.46 -12.27
CA ASN A 238 -11.06 -7.23 -12.28
C ASN A 238 -10.39 -7.12 -10.92
N SER A 239 -10.06 -8.24 -10.29
CA SER A 239 -9.53 -8.31 -8.93
C SER A 239 -8.19 -9.03 -8.89
N GLY A 240 -7.20 -8.45 -8.23
CA GLY A 240 -5.83 -8.99 -8.18
C GLY A 240 -5.00 -8.37 -7.07
N ASP A 241 -4.01 -9.11 -6.60
CA ASP A 241 -3.06 -8.69 -5.56
C ASP A 241 -1.94 -7.81 -6.12
N GLN A 242 -1.72 -7.80 -7.43
CA GLN A 242 -0.70 -6.99 -8.09
C GLN A 242 -1.27 -5.99 -9.09
N TRP A 243 -0.59 -4.85 -9.21
CA TRP A 243 -0.84 -3.89 -10.28
C TRP A 243 -0.61 -4.46 -11.70
N SER A 244 0.12 -5.59 -11.84
CA SER A 244 0.25 -6.33 -13.10
C SER A 244 -1.07 -6.92 -13.59
N ASP A 245 -1.99 -7.18 -12.67
CA ASP A 245 -3.24 -7.87 -12.97
C ASP A 245 -4.32 -6.88 -13.40
N LEU A 246 -4.16 -5.62 -12.98
CA LEU A 246 -5.14 -4.56 -13.03
C LEU A 246 -4.86 -3.48 -14.07
N LEU A 247 -3.59 -3.33 -14.49
CA LEU A 247 -3.13 -2.31 -15.45
C LEU A 247 -2.81 -2.89 -16.83
N GLY A 248 -2.54 -2.00 -17.79
CA GLY A 248 -2.20 -2.31 -19.18
C GLY A 248 -3.36 -2.05 -20.14
N SER A 249 -3.50 -2.89 -21.17
CA SER A 249 -4.60 -2.82 -22.16
C SER A 249 -5.82 -3.62 -21.70
N ALA A 250 -7.00 -3.39 -22.30
CA ALA A 250 -8.25 -4.07 -21.93
C ALA A 250 -8.51 -3.98 -20.41
N LEU A 251 -8.66 -2.75 -19.93
CA LEU A 251 -8.95 -2.47 -18.52
C LEU A 251 -10.42 -2.77 -18.22
N ALA A 252 -10.67 -3.37 -17.06
CA ALA A 252 -12.04 -3.47 -16.57
C ALA A 252 -12.63 -2.08 -16.30
N LYS A 253 -13.97 -1.95 -16.34
CA LYS A 253 -14.66 -0.71 -15.94
C LYS A 253 -14.26 -0.26 -14.53
N ARG A 254 -13.93 -1.19 -13.63
CA ARG A 254 -13.24 -0.93 -12.36
C ARG A 254 -12.30 -2.09 -12.00
N SER A 255 -11.09 -1.75 -11.60
CA SER A 255 -10.09 -2.68 -11.10
C SER A 255 -10.01 -2.60 -9.57
N PHE A 256 -9.73 -3.73 -8.91
CA PHE A 256 -9.71 -3.87 -7.45
C PHE A 256 -8.41 -4.53 -6.96
N LYS A 257 -7.55 -3.74 -6.31
CA LYS A 257 -6.25 -4.11 -5.74
C LYS A 257 -6.44 -4.73 -4.35
N LEU A 258 -6.29 -6.04 -4.24
CA LEU A 258 -6.15 -6.70 -2.94
C LEU A 258 -4.76 -6.36 -2.34
N PRO A 259 -4.63 -6.28 -1.01
CA PRO A 259 -3.34 -6.01 -0.37
C PRO A 259 -2.32 -7.14 -0.59
N ASN A 260 -1.06 -6.78 -0.87
CA ASN A 260 0.07 -7.73 -0.84
C ASN A 260 1.43 -7.00 -0.63
N PRO A 261 2.02 -7.11 0.58
CA PRO A 261 3.39 -6.69 0.87
C PRO A 261 4.44 -7.81 0.92
N VAL A 262 4.14 -9.07 0.57
CA VAL A 262 5.12 -10.19 0.59
C VAL A 262 5.85 -10.41 -0.74
N TYR A 263 5.29 -9.99 -1.87
CA TYR A 263 6.01 -9.94 -3.17
C TYR A 263 5.50 -8.83 -4.08
N TYR A 264 6.24 -8.55 -5.16
CA TYR A 264 5.87 -7.54 -6.15
C TYR A 264 6.21 -7.98 -7.60
N LYS A 265 5.27 -7.80 -8.54
CA LYS A 265 5.36 -8.29 -9.95
C LYS A 265 5.29 -7.17 -11.01
N VAL A 266 5.62 -5.92 -10.63
CA VAL A 266 5.63 -4.70 -11.49
C VAL A 266 7.01 -4.00 -11.39
N GLU A 267 7.18 -2.74 -11.84
CA GLU A 267 8.48 -2.04 -11.86
C GLU A 267 8.36 -0.48 -11.93
N ILE A 268 8.14 0.27 -10.82
CA ILE A 268 8.00 1.77 -10.77
C ILE A 268 8.61 2.42 -9.49
N ARG A 269 9.91 2.76 -9.43
CA ARG A 269 10.66 3.11 -8.16
C ARG A 269 10.29 4.40 -7.38
N ALA A 270 10.24 4.27 -6.03
CA ALA A 270 10.48 5.24 -4.91
C ALA A 270 9.46 6.37 -4.54
N ILE A 271 9.26 6.89 -3.29
CA ILE A 271 9.67 6.56 -1.87
C ILE A 271 8.82 7.34 -0.78
N LEU A 272 8.36 6.63 0.28
CA LEU A 272 7.93 6.97 1.69
C LEU A 272 7.32 8.32 2.18
N ILE A 273 6.22 8.25 2.98
CA ILE A 273 5.86 8.99 4.26
C ILE A 273 4.38 8.71 4.71
N LEU A 274 3.83 8.82 5.95
CA LEU A 274 4.17 8.48 7.36
C LEU A 274 2.88 8.30 8.27
N SER A 275 3.04 7.71 9.48
CA SER A 275 2.30 7.90 10.78
C SER A 275 1.19 6.90 11.27
N PRO A 276 1.15 6.43 12.57
CA PRO A 276 0.53 5.12 12.94
C PRO A 276 -0.35 5.03 14.24
N VAL A 277 -0.68 3.76 14.65
CA VAL A 277 -1.09 3.20 15.99
C VAL A 277 -2.57 2.77 16.18
N THR A 278 -2.77 1.46 16.35
CA THR A 278 -3.98 0.62 16.11
C THR A 278 -5.06 0.48 17.21
N GLY A 279 -6.15 -0.20 16.83
CA GLY A 279 -7.24 -0.76 17.64
C GLY A 279 -8.40 -1.17 16.72
N ARG A 280 -9.29 -2.11 17.08
CA ARG A 280 -10.28 -2.70 16.15
C ARG A 280 -11.19 -1.70 15.43
N PHE A 281 -11.48 -0.56 16.06
CA PHE A 281 -12.16 0.55 15.38
C PHE A 281 -11.26 1.25 14.34
N ARG A 282 -9.98 1.52 14.66
CA ARG A 282 -9.00 2.08 13.71
C ARG A 282 -8.70 1.11 12.56
N GLU A 283 -8.67 -0.19 12.80
CA GLU A 283 -8.43 -1.19 11.73
C GLU A 283 -9.36 -0.96 10.54
N PHE A 284 -10.67 -0.79 10.75
CA PHE A 284 -11.58 -0.39 9.67
C PHE A 284 -11.17 0.93 9.00
N CYS A 285 -10.79 1.95 9.77
CA CYS A 285 -10.49 3.28 9.23
C CYS A 285 -9.17 3.36 8.47
N ASP A 286 -8.15 2.63 8.88
CA ASP A 286 -6.92 2.42 8.11
C ASP A 286 -7.17 1.50 6.89
N SER A 287 -8.22 0.66 6.91
CA SER A 287 -8.61 -0.15 5.74
C SER A 287 -9.35 0.68 4.71
N TRP A 288 -10.34 1.45 5.15
CA TRP A 288 -11.02 2.44 4.31
C TRP A 288 -10.06 3.48 3.75
N ARG A 289 -9.11 3.99 4.56
CA ARG A 289 -8.01 4.84 4.06
C ARG A 289 -7.25 4.12 2.95
N LEU A 290 -6.85 2.86 3.16
CA LEU A 290 -6.13 2.12 2.12
C LEU A 290 -6.97 1.92 0.85
N THR A 291 -8.27 1.64 0.93
CA THR A 291 -9.09 1.48 -0.29
C THR A 291 -9.30 2.79 -1.05
N VAL A 292 -9.39 3.93 -0.36
CA VAL A 292 -9.33 5.25 -1.01
C VAL A 292 -7.99 5.46 -1.71
N GLU A 293 -6.89 5.22 -1.00
CA GLU A 293 -5.53 5.51 -1.50
C GLU A 293 -5.10 4.58 -2.65
N THR A 294 -5.66 3.36 -2.72
CA THR A 294 -5.41 2.37 -3.79
C THR A 294 -6.43 2.43 -4.95
N ASN A 295 -7.28 3.46 -5.01
CA ASN A 295 -8.36 3.62 -6.01
C ASN A 295 -9.42 2.49 -6.00
N ASN A 296 -9.51 1.74 -4.91
CA ASN A 296 -10.50 0.70 -4.70
C ASN A 296 -11.86 1.27 -4.28
N ALA A 297 -11.87 2.37 -3.54
CA ALA A 297 -13.09 3.02 -3.05
C ALA A 297 -13.97 3.54 -4.20
N GLY A 298 -15.29 3.58 -3.97
CA GLY A 298 -16.24 4.19 -4.91
C GLY A 298 -16.22 5.72 -4.87
N LEU A 299 -17.19 6.36 -5.51
CA LEU A 299 -17.53 7.76 -5.22
C LEU A 299 -17.95 7.89 -3.74
N TRP A 300 -17.30 8.76 -2.98
CA TRP A 300 -17.65 9.07 -1.60
C TRP A 300 -17.57 10.57 -1.34
N GLU A 301 -18.59 11.13 -0.67
CA GLU A 301 -18.64 12.58 -0.40
C GLU A 301 -17.87 13.00 0.84
N LYS A 302 -17.83 12.13 1.86
CA LYS A 302 -17.43 12.46 3.24
C LYS A 302 -16.72 11.27 3.87
N ILE A 303 -15.65 11.56 4.62
CA ILE A 303 -14.96 10.60 5.50
C ILE A 303 -16.02 9.94 6.41
N PRO A 304 -16.06 8.61 6.57
CA PRO A 304 -16.99 7.94 7.48
C PRO A 304 -16.91 8.55 8.88
N LYS A 305 -18.03 9.03 9.44
CA LYS A 305 -18.04 9.83 10.69
C LYS A 305 -17.16 9.26 11.81
N ARG A 306 -17.15 7.93 11.96
CA ARG A 306 -16.31 7.23 12.93
C ARG A 306 -14.81 7.52 12.72
N CYS A 307 -14.34 7.51 11.48
CA CYS A 307 -12.93 7.67 11.08
C CYS A 307 -12.41 9.11 11.07
N LEU A 308 -13.26 10.13 11.20
CA LEU A 308 -12.88 11.54 11.03
C LEU A 308 -11.65 11.91 11.88
N ARG A 309 -11.67 11.59 13.19
CA ARG A 309 -10.55 11.86 14.11
C ARG A 309 -9.25 11.20 13.66
N LEU A 310 -9.31 9.96 13.16
CA LEU A 310 -8.13 9.22 12.74
C LEU A 310 -7.54 9.78 11.44
N MET A 311 -8.38 10.28 10.53
CA MET A 311 -7.91 10.94 9.31
C MET A 311 -7.33 12.33 9.62
N GLN A 312 -7.90 13.04 10.60
CA GLN A 312 -7.29 14.26 11.14
C GLN A 312 -5.90 13.97 11.75
N GLU A 313 -5.80 13.03 12.70
CA GLU A 313 -4.52 12.61 13.31
C GLU A 313 -3.49 12.11 12.28
N TYR A 314 -3.94 11.47 11.21
CA TYR A 314 -3.09 11.03 10.08
C TYR A 314 -2.55 12.22 9.28
N MET A 315 -3.41 13.15 8.86
CA MET A 315 -3.04 14.29 8.02
C MET A 315 -2.27 15.37 8.77
N THR A 316 -2.58 15.61 10.05
CA THR A 316 -1.84 16.59 10.86
C THR A 316 -0.54 16.02 11.43
N GLY A 317 -0.52 14.71 11.72
CA GLY A 317 0.45 14.10 12.63
C GLY A 317 0.53 14.84 13.97
N GLU A 318 1.65 14.63 14.67
CA GLU A 318 2.06 15.38 15.87
C GLU A 318 2.62 16.79 15.52
N ARG A 319 2.24 17.40 14.37
CA ARG A 319 2.85 18.66 13.86
C ARG A 319 1.90 19.73 13.29
N TYR A 320 0.67 19.40 12.90
CA TYR A 320 -0.36 20.38 12.50
C TYR A 320 -1.62 20.32 13.35
N MET A 321 -1.51 19.86 14.61
CA MET A 321 -2.55 20.18 15.58
C MET A 321 -2.42 21.67 15.92
N PRO A 322 -3.45 22.52 15.71
CA PRO A 322 -3.51 23.78 16.41
C PRO A 322 -3.66 23.49 17.91
N ASP A 323 -3.18 24.39 18.77
CA ASP A 323 -3.45 24.31 20.21
C ASP A 323 -4.97 24.22 20.44
N SER A 324 -5.38 23.34 21.36
CA SER A 324 -6.75 22.80 21.44
C SER A 324 -7.85 23.80 21.81
N ASP A 325 -7.48 25.06 22.02
CA ASP A 325 -8.28 26.05 22.73
C ASP A 325 -8.92 27.08 21.76
N ILE A 326 -8.61 27.02 20.47
CA ILE A 326 -9.19 27.91 19.44
C ILE A 326 -10.46 27.28 18.82
N PHE A 327 -11.49 27.15 19.65
CA PHE A 327 -12.88 26.96 19.23
C PHE A 327 -13.84 27.86 20.03
N THR A 328 -13.57 29.17 19.97
CA THR A 328 -14.53 30.22 20.34
C THR A 328 -14.80 31.11 19.14
N GLU A 329 -16.07 31.31 18.81
CA GLU A 329 -16.49 32.30 17.83
C GLU A 329 -16.28 33.71 18.40
N ASP A 330 -15.15 34.36 18.08
CA ASP A 330 -15.17 35.76 17.62
C ASP A 330 -13.80 36.31 17.16
N SER A 331 -13.89 37.40 16.39
CA SER A 331 -12.81 38.36 16.04
C SER A 331 -11.68 37.90 15.10
N MET A 332 -11.49 38.68 14.02
CA MET A 332 -10.28 38.70 13.21
C MET A 332 -9.25 39.68 13.81
N SER A 333 -7.99 39.25 13.99
CA SER A 333 -6.86 40.18 13.97
C SER A 333 -5.57 39.49 13.52
N PHE A 334 -4.89 40.06 12.51
CA PHE A 334 -3.54 39.68 12.13
C PHE A 334 -2.55 40.21 13.19
N ALA A 335 -1.68 39.36 13.71
CA ALA A 335 -0.51 39.75 14.50
C ALA A 335 0.71 38.95 14.05
N SER A 336 1.80 39.64 13.71
CA SER A 336 2.99 39.05 13.09
C SER A 336 4.21 39.13 14.00
N THR A 337 4.65 37.99 14.55
CA THR A 337 6.03 37.77 15.03
C THR A 337 6.34 36.28 15.02
N VAL A 338 7.31 35.85 14.22
CA VAL A 338 8.03 34.59 14.39
C VAL A 338 9.50 34.92 14.24
N GLU A 339 10.27 34.80 15.33
CA GLU A 339 11.73 34.87 15.29
C GLU A 339 12.32 33.53 14.85
N ASP A 340 13.55 33.57 14.32
CA ASP A 340 14.22 32.42 13.71
C ASP A 340 14.45 31.24 14.67
N SER A 341 14.25 30.01 14.18
CA SER A 341 15.34 29.01 14.20
C SER A 341 15.04 27.77 13.35
N MET A 342 16.13 27.14 12.88
CA MET A 342 16.21 25.85 12.17
C MET A 342 15.48 25.74 10.82
N THR A 343 16.22 26.13 9.77
CA THR A 343 15.87 26.00 8.35
C THR A 343 15.60 24.55 7.91
N LEU A 344 14.40 24.31 7.38
CA LEU A 344 13.99 23.01 6.81
C LEU A 344 14.44 22.81 5.34
N THR A 345 15.32 23.70 4.85
CA THR A 345 15.64 23.90 3.42
C THR A 345 16.55 22.83 2.81
N THR A 346 17.26 22.03 3.61
CA THR A 346 18.43 21.25 3.16
C THR A 346 18.11 19.86 2.59
N ARG A 347 16.83 19.49 2.36
CA ARG A 347 16.46 18.12 1.93
C ARG A 347 15.91 17.96 0.52
N CYS A 348 15.35 19.00 -0.11
CA CYS A 348 14.96 18.90 -1.53
C CYS A 348 16.17 18.90 -2.48
N SER A 349 17.26 19.57 -2.12
CA SER A 349 18.48 19.68 -2.93
C SER A 349 19.10 18.32 -3.28
N LEU A 350 19.02 17.35 -2.36
CA LEU A 350 19.73 16.07 -2.44
C LEU A 350 19.27 15.16 -3.59
N ILE A 351 18.10 15.42 -4.20
CA ILE A 351 17.60 14.64 -5.34
C ILE A 351 18.19 15.15 -6.68
N CYS A 352 18.75 16.36 -6.71
CA CYS A 352 19.30 16.98 -7.91
C CYS A 352 20.82 17.26 -7.85
N SER A 353 21.53 16.90 -6.77
CA SER A 353 22.92 17.32 -6.53
C SER A 353 23.88 16.20 -6.10
N THR A 354 23.80 14.99 -6.70
CA THR A 354 24.63 13.83 -6.32
C THR A 354 25.59 13.32 -7.42
N THR A 355 26.26 14.23 -8.12
CA THR A 355 27.50 13.92 -8.86
C THR A 355 28.49 15.06 -8.72
N ASN A 356 29.29 15.04 -7.64
CA ASN A 356 30.40 15.99 -7.46
C ASN A 356 31.63 15.26 -6.87
N SER A 357 32.12 14.29 -7.64
CA SER A 357 33.44 13.68 -7.48
C SER A 357 34.29 14.07 -8.70
N MET A 358 35.40 14.75 -8.46
CA MET A 358 36.32 15.14 -9.53
C MET A 358 37.03 13.90 -10.10
N ASP A 359 36.89 13.63 -11.40
CA ASP A 359 38.04 13.64 -12.32
C ASP A 359 37.59 13.67 -13.81
N SER A 360 38.51 14.02 -14.70
CA SER A 360 38.55 13.75 -16.14
C SER A 360 37.27 13.95 -16.98
N GLY A 361 37.09 15.17 -17.51
CA GLY A 361 37.07 15.33 -18.97
C GLY A 361 35.90 14.77 -19.80
N LEU A 362 34.67 14.67 -19.28
CA LEU A 362 33.49 14.45 -20.12
C LEU A 362 32.29 15.31 -19.69
N HIS A 363 31.89 16.27 -20.53
CA HIS A 363 30.67 17.06 -20.31
C HIS A 363 29.43 16.22 -20.61
N LEU A 364 28.96 15.44 -19.64
CA LEU A 364 27.57 15.01 -19.62
C LEU A 364 26.69 16.26 -19.43
N ALA A 365 25.87 16.57 -20.43
CA ALA A 365 24.79 17.53 -20.29
C ALA A 365 23.75 16.96 -19.31
N VAL A 366 23.80 17.41 -18.05
CA VAL A 366 22.73 17.16 -17.08
C VAL A 366 21.50 17.92 -17.54
N ALA A 367 20.60 17.23 -18.23
CA ALA A 367 19.33 17.81 -18.66
C ALA A 367 18.54 18.27 -17.43
N MET A 368 18.34 19.58 -17.29
CA MET A 368 17.51 20.14 -16.23
C MET A 368 16.08 19.65 -16.39
N LEU A 369 15.55 19.00 -15.34
CA LEU A 369 14.15 18.60 -15.28
C LEU A 369 13.29 19.84 -15.04
N GLN A 370 12.49 20.19 -16.04
CA GLN A 370 11.51 21.28 -15.96
C GLN A 370 10.32 20.82 -15.13
N VAL A 371 9.91 21.64 -14.16
CA VAL A 371 8.84 21.32 -13.20
C VAL A 371 7.60 22.14 -13.55
N PHE A 372 6.50 21.47 -13.87
CA PHE A 372 5.21 22.11 -14.11
C PHE A 372 4.25 21.81 -12.95
N LEU A 373 3.42 22.79 -12.60
CA LEU A 373 2.44 22.70 -11.53
C LEU A 373 1.02 22.71 -12.13
N LEU A 374 0.35 21.57 -12.15
CA LEU A 374 -0.97 21.40 -12.77
C LEU A 374 -2.09 21.29 -11.72
N SER A 375 -2.84 22.37 -11.52
CA SER A 375 -3.85 22.47 -10.46
C SER A 375 -5.28 22.54 -11.01
N GLY A 376 -6.23 22.03 -10.22
CA GLY A 376 -7.66 22.15 -10.49
C GLY A 376 -8.28 23.49 -10.06
N ARG A 377 -7.50 24.41 -9.51
CA ARG A 377 -7.96 25.79 -9.17
C ARG A 377 -8.26 26.59 -10.45
N PRO A 378 -9.20 27.55 -10.41
CA PRO A 378 -9.45 28.45 -11.53
C PRO A 378 -8.33 29.48 -11.71
N GLU A 379 -8.10 29.91 -12.95
CA GLU A 379 -7.09 30.90 -13.37
C GLU A 379 -7.18 32.22 -12.59
N ALA A 380 -8.39 32.63 -12.19
CA ALA A 380 -8.62 33.80 -11.32
C ALA A 380 -7.90 33.73 -9.94
N GLN A 381 -7.45 32.54 -9.52
CA GLN A 381 -6.68 32.32 -8.29
C GLN A 381 -5.15 32.26 -8.52
N ARG A 382 -4.64 32.59 -9.73
CA ARG A 382 -3.21 32.57 -10.07
C ARG A 382 -2.35 33.32 -9.06
N ASN A 383 -2.52 34.63 -8.95
CA ASN A 383 -1.70 35.50 -8.10
C ASN A 383 -1.69 35.06 -6.62
N THR A 384 -2.79 34.49 -6.13
CA THR A 384 -2.89 33.95 -4.77
C THR A 384 -2.17 32.60 -4.64
N THR A 385 -2.30 31.72 -5.63
CA THR A 385 -1.64 30.41 -5.64
C THR A 385 -0.13 30.55 -5.77
N GLU A 386 0.35 31.43 -6.64
CA GLU A 386 1.78 31.75 -6.79
C GLU A 386 2.35 32.35 -5.50
N LYS A 387 1.65 33.29 -4.86
CA LYS A 387 2.07 33.84 -3.54
C LYS A 387 2.19 32.75 -2.47
N ILE A 388 1.26 31.80 -2.40
CA ILE A 388 1.29 30.70 -1.42
C ILE A 388 2.47 29.75 -1.70
N LEU A 389 2.68 29.37 -2.97
CA LEU A 389 3.83 28.56 -3.39
C LEU A 389 5.16 29.25 -3.02
N LEU A 390 5.25 30.57 -3.25
CA LEU A 390 6.41 31.37 -2.88
C LEU A 390 6.61 31.46 -1.36
N SER A 391 5.55 31.64 -0.57
CA SER A 391 5.67 31.76 0.89
C SER A 391 6.13 30.47 1.58
N VAL A 392 5.79 29.29 1.03
CA VAL A 392 6.22 27.99 1.59
C VAL A 392 7.51 27.44 0.95
N GLY A 393 8.19 28.23 0.11
CA GLY A 393 9.53 27.94 -0.39
C GLY A 393 9.64 27.26 -1.77
N TYR A 394 8.54 26.96 -2.45
CA TYR A 394 8.61 26.49 -3.85
C TYR A 394 9.13 27.60 -4.76
N ARG A 395 10.04 27.25 -5.67
CA ARG A 395 10.69 28.14 -6.65
C ARG A 395 10.95 27.35 -7.94
N ASN A 396 11.33 28.04 -9.01
CA ASN A 396 11.90 27.45 -10.22
C ASN A 396 11.00 26.40 -10.90
N TRP A 397 9.68 26.62 -10.90
CA TRP A 397 8.78 25.92 -11.81
C TRP A 397 8.79 26.62 -13.18
N GLU A 398 8.62 25.86 -14.25
CA GLU A 398 8.55 26.33 -15.64
C GLU A 398 7.17 26.95 -15.93
N GLY A 399 6.11 26.31 -15.44
CA GLY A 399 4.73 26.79 -15.63
C GLY A 399 3.79 26.38 -14.49
N LEU A 400 2.84 27.26 -14.18
CA LEU A 400 1.69 26.98 -13.32
C LEU A 400 0.42 26.97 -14.19
N ILE A 401 -0.17 25.80 -14.38
CA ILE A 401 -1.34 25.55 -15.22
C ILE A 401 -2.57 25.42 -14.33
N LEU A 402 -3.54 26.31 -14.53
CA LEU A 402 -4.82 26.40 -13.82
C LEU A 402 -5.99 26.28 -14.80
N ARG A 403 -7.20 26.01 -14.30
CA ARG A 403 -8.40 25.91 -15.13
C ARG A 403 -8.79 27.27 -15.71
N ALA A 404 -8.89 27.37 -17.02
CA ALA A 404 -9.53 28.51 -17.67
C ALA A 404 -11.06 28.41 -17.51
N THR A 405 -11.80 29.49 -17.83
CA THR A 405 -13.27 29.47 -17.83
C THR A 405 -13.85 28.43 -18.81
N SER A 406 -13.11 28.08 -19.87
CA SER A 406 -13.42 26.99 -20.81
C SER A 406 -13.26 25.58 -20.22
N ASP A 407 -12.70 25.46 -19.01
CA ASP A 407 -12.54 24.19 -18.29
C ASP A 407 -13.55 24.04 -17.15
N GLU A 408 -14.54 24.93 -17.04
CA GLU A 408 -15.65 24.80 -16.10
C GLU A 408 -16.50 23.54 -16.42
N GLY A 409 -16.97 22.84 -15.39
CA GLY A 409 -17.71 21.58 -15.53
C GLY A 409 -16.91 20.35 -15.97
N LYS A 410 -15.70 20.49 -16.54
CA LYS A 410 -14.85 19.33 -16.90
C LYS A 410 -14.41 18.53 -15.67
N LEU A 411 -14.50 17.20 -15.74
CA LEU A 411 -13.88 16.30 -14.75
C LEU A 411 -12.37 16.57 -14.62
N ALA A 412 -11.81 16.35 -13.44
CA ALA A 412 -10.40 16.62 -13.16
C ALA A 412 -9.46 15.71 -13.95
N VAL A 413 -9.80 14.42 -14.09
CA VAL A 413 -9.03 13.47 -14.90
C VAL A 413 -9.03 13.86 -16.39
N VAL A 414 -10.13 14.43 -16.89
CA VAL A 414 -10.25 14.90 -18.28
C VAL A 414 -9.38 16.14 -18.47
N TYR A 415 -9.62 17.19 -17.69
CA TYR A 415 -8.84 18.43 -17.76
C TYR A 415 -7.33 18.18 -17.57
N LYS A 416 -6.92 17.36 -16.58
CA LYS A 416 -5.51 17.05 -16.36
C LYS A 416 -4.91 16.17 -17.47
N SER A 417 -5.69 15.32 -18.13
CA SER A 417 -5.24 14.59 -19.32
C SER A 417 -5.04 15.52 -20.52
N GLU A 418 -5.98 16.42 -20.78
CA GLU A 418 -5.87 17.42 -21.86
C GLU A 418 -4.61 18.27 -21.70
N LYS A 419 -4.33 18.78 -20.49
CA LYS A 419 -3.12 19.60 -20.24
C LYS A 419 -1.81 18.82 -20.36
N ARG A 420 -1.80 17.51 -20.12
CA ARG A 420 -0.63 16.66 -20.40
C ARG A 420 -0.44 16.40 -21.90
N ILE A 421 -1.54 16.21 -22.65
CA ILE A 421 -1.50 16.11 -24.12
C ILE A 421 -0.98 17.41 -24.75
N GLU A 422 -1.41 18.59 -24.24
CA GLU A 422 -0.89 19.90 -24.67
C GLU A 422 0.63 19.98 -24.45
N MET A 423 1.14 19.58 -23.28
CA MET A 423 2.58 19.53 -23.01
C MET A 423 3.36 18.55 -23.92
N GLU A 424 2.81 17.37 -24.23
CA GLU A 424 3.45 16.44 -25.17
C GLU A 424 3.43 16.97 -26.62
N ALA A 425 2.40 17.73 -27.01
CA ALA A 425 2.34 18.41 -28.30
C ALA A 425 3.34 19.58 -28.42
N GLU A 426 3.66 20.24 -27.30
CA GLU A 426 4.77 21.21 -27.20
C GLU A 426 6.17 20.54 -27.21
N GLY A 427 6.22 19.20 -27.19
CA GLY A 427 7.46 18.41 -27.28
C GLY A 427 8.08 18.00 -25.95
N TYR A 428 7.42 18.30 -24.82
CA TYR A 428 7.85 17.79 -23.51
C TYR A 428 7.64 16.27 -23.41
N ARG A 429 8.40 15.63 -22.51
CA ARG A 429 8.25 14.21 -22.19
C ARG A 429 8.01 14.07 -20.69
N ILE A 430 6.84 13.58 -20.30
CA ILE A 430 6.41 13.60 -18.90
C ILE A 430 7.05 12.43 -18.15
N HIS A 431 8.21 12.67 -17.54
CA HIS A 431 9.01 11.63 -16.87
C HIS A 431 8.45 11.20 -15.51
N GLY A 432 7.79 12.11 -14.78
CA GLY A 432 7.25 11.88 -13.44
C GLY A 432 6.04 12.76 -13.16
N ASN A 433 5.05 12.24 -12.44
CA ASN A 433 3.82 12.95 -12.06
C ASN A 433 3.38 12.59 -10.63
N PRO A 434 3.78 13.37 -9.61
CA PRO A 434 3.27 13.22 -8.24
C PRO A 434 1.94 13.96 -8.07
N GLY A 435 0.95 13.29 -7.49
CA GLY A 435 -0.39 13.85 -7.26
C GLY A 435 -1.07 13.24 -6.03
N ASP A 436 -1.94 14.00 -5.39
CA ASP A 436 -2.65 13.61 -4.17
C ASP A 436 -4.00 12.93 -4.45
N GLN A 437 -4.45 12.92 -5.71
CA GLN A 437 -5.69 12.28 -6.17
C GLN A 437 -5.45 11.40 -7.41
N TRP A 438 -6.27 10.36 -7.58
CA TRP A 438 -6.18 9.51 -8.77
C TRP A 438 -6.59 10.23 -10.06
N SER A 439 -7.39 11.29 -9.99
CA SER A 439 -7.60 12.26 -11.09
C SER A 439 -6.33 12.89 -11.64
N ASP A 440 -5.26 12.92 -10.84
CA ASP A 440 -3.99 13.54 -11.21
C ASP A 440 -3.13 12.57 -12.02
N LEU A 441 -3.28 11.28 -11.76
CA LEU A 441 -2.37 10.22 -12.20
C LEU A 441 -2.90 9.43 -13.39
N LEU A 442 -4.22 9.34 -13.53
CA LEU A 442 -4.92 8.52 -14.52
C LEU A 442 -5.34 9.33 -15.76
N GLY A 443 -5.95 8.62 -16.73
CA GLY A 443 -6.45 9.17 -17.98
C GLY A 443 -5.47 8.99 -19.14
N PHE A 444 -5.34 10.02 -19.98
CA PHE A 444 -4.47 10.01 -21.16
C PHE A 444 -3.18 10.79 -20.90
N SER A 445 -2.15 10.60 -21.74
CA SER A 445 -0.83 11.23 -21.57
C SER A 445 -0.29 11.02 -20.14
N MET A 446 -0.29 9.77 -19.68
CA MET A 446 0.20 9.42 -18.34
C MET A 446 1.73 9.46 -18.32
N ALA A 447 2.28 10.03 -17.25
CA ALA A 447 3.72 10.11 -17.06
C ALA A 447 4.39 8.73 -17.00
N LYS A 448 5.68 8.66 -17.38
CA LYS A 448 6.45 7.41 -17.36
C LYS A 448 6.41 6.74 -15.98
N ARG A 449 6.47 7.53 -14.90
CA ARG A 449 6.07 7.14 -13.53
C ARG A 449 5.03 8.13 -13.01
N SER A 450 3.98 7.63 -12.36
CA SER A 450 3.05 8.42 -11.54
C SER A 450 3.26 8.06 -10.07
N PHE A 451 3.05 9.00 -9.15
CA PHE A 451 3.24 8.79 -7.71
C PHE A 451 2.04 9.29 -6.90
N LYS A 452 1.47 8.44 -6.03
CA LYS A 452 0.27 8.75 -5.24
C LYS A 452 0.66 9.27 -3.85
N LEU A 453 0.69 10.59 -3.71
CA LEU A 453 0.83 11.23 -2.41
C LEU A 453 -0.41 10.90 -1.54
N PRO A 454 -0.26 10.62 -0.23
CA PRO A 454 -1.40 10.30 0.61
C PRO A 454 -2.32 11.49 0.82
N ASN A 455 -3.62 11.32 0.55
CA ASN A 455 -4.66 12.28 0.89
C ASN A 455 -6.06 11.61 0.86
N PRO A 456 -6.55 11.10 2.01
CA PRO A 456 -7.88 10.51 2.14
C PRO A 456 -8.95 11.54 2.59
N MET A 457 -8.71 12.85 2.42
CA MET A 457 -9.63 13.90 2.90
C MET A 457 -10.74 14.25 1.92
N TYR A 458 -10.52 14.03 0.62
CA TYR A 458 -11.51 14.19 -0.44
C TYR A 458 -11.27 13.17 -1.57
N TYR A 459 -12.26 13.04 -2.45
CA TYR A 459 -12.17 12.32 -3.71
C TYR A 459 -12.63 13.23 -4.85
N ILE A 460 -11.88 13.26 -5.95
CA ILE A 460 -12.19 14.04 -7.16
C ILE A 460 -12.02 13.13 -8.37
N THR A 461 -12.99 13.18 -9.28
CA THR A 461 -12.99 12.57 -10.62
C THR A 461 -12.63 13.57 -11.69
#